data_AF-B0N7H1-F1
#
_entry.id   AF-B0N7H1-F1
#
_cell.length_a   1.000
_cell.length_b   1.000
_cell.length_c   1.000
_cell.angle_alpha   90.00
_cell.angle_beta   90.00
_cell.angle_gamma   90.00
#
_symmetry.space_group_name_H-M   'P 1'
#
loop_
_entity.id
_entity.type
_entity.pdbx_description
1 polymer ?
#
loop_
_entity_poly.entity_id
_entity_poly.type
_entity_poly.pdbx_seq_one_letter_code
_entity_poly.pdbx_strand_id
1 'polypeptide(L)'
;MIQVPKNLIAFSTDIGKKGIDDNLVVLLSGTPQRIYHDICDIIDGGDEFLKLNKNDTFIVASPVIPGTEKIANKAVNELYKTDSNIHVLKNKELCSMHASQEDIKVIIQIFNPTYFVPVKGEYQHFISNLEVAKNMAIKPENIAIIDNGEILSFKSGKLEDYRDTIEVEDVMIDGIGVGDVGDKVIDDRIQLSNDGVVIIGVTIDSKTHEIIANTDVQSRGFVYLRDSEHIIKGVIDIAEKCVSEMKDDPKLEAVEVRQNIKDKANKFIIKETGKRPVILPIIIEV
;
A
#
# COMPACT_ATOMS: atom_id res chain seq x y z
N MET A 1 28.78 -12.97 -12.14
CA MET A 1 28.74 -11.51 -12.42
C MET A 1 29.12 -11.30 -13.87
N ILE A 2 28.30 -10.58 -14.63
CA ILE A 2 28.60 -10.23 -16.02
C ILE A 2 29.74 -9.19 -16.01
N GLN A 3 30.86 -9.49 -16.66
CA GLN A 3 31.95 -8.52 -16.83
C GLN A 3 31.73 -7.77 -18.15
N VAL A 4 31.52 -6.46 -18.05
CA VAL A 4 31.37 -5.58 -19.22
C VAL A 4 32.71 -4.91 -19.52
N PRO A 5 33.24 -4.99 -20.76
CA PRO A 5 34.43 -4.26 -21.17
C PRO A 5 34.29 -2.76 -20.92
N LYS A 6 35.33 -2.12 -20.34
CA LYS A 6 35.29 -0.70 -19.95
C LYS A 6 34.96 0.26 -21.10
N ASN A 7 35.32 -0.11 -22.32
CA ASN A 7 35.05 0.68 -23.53
C ASN A 7 33.58 0.64 -23.99
N LEU A 8 32.74 -0.19 -23.37
CA LEU A 8 31.30 -0.27 -23.63
C LEU A 8 30.45 0.38 -22.53
N ILE A 9 31.08 0.96 -21.51
CA ILE A 9 30.40 1.63 -20.40
C ILE A 9 30.36 3.13 -20.69
N ALA A 10 29.16 3.69 -20.70
CA ALA A 10 28.93 5.13 -20.81
C ALA A 10 28.48 5.71 -19.46
N PHE A 11 28.62 7.02 -19.30
CA PHE A 11 28.14 7.75 -18.14
C PHE A 11 26.89 8.57 -18.49
N SER A 12 26.09 8.94 -17.49
CA SER A 12 24.91 9.81 -17.70
C SER A 12 25.26 11.12 -18.41
N THR A 13 26.46 11.67 -18.14
CA THR A 13 26.95 12.88 -18.81
C THR A 13 27.21 12.72 -20.31
N ASP A 14 27.21 11.49 -20.84
CA ASP A 14 27.39 11.23 -22.28
C ASP A 14 26.09 11.38 -23.08
N ILE A 15 24.94 11.37 -22.40
CA ILE A 15 23.62 11.56 -23.00
C ILE A 15 23.54 12.97 -23.61
N GLY A 16 23.08 13.07 -24.85
CA GLY A 16 22.97 14.32 -25.61
C GLY A 16 24.29 14.81 -26.22
N LYS A 17 25.42 14.12 -26.04
CA LYS A 17 26.68 14.44 -26.73
C LYS A 17 26.67 13.90 -28.16
N LYS A 18 26.68 14.82 -29.13
CA LYS A 18 26.70 14.50 -30.57
C LYS A 18 27.82 13.51 -30.93
N GLY A 19 27.48 12.42 -31.61
CA GLY A 19 28.41 11.37 -32.04
C GLY A 19 28.66 10.26 -31.02
N ILE A 20 28.25 10.46 -29.76
CA ILE A 20 28.21 9.41 -28.72
C ILE A 20 26.78 8.91 -28.55
N ASP A 21 25.83 9.84 -28.46
CA ASP A 21 24.40 9.60 -28.21
C ASP A 21 23.77 8.57 -29.14
N ASP A 22 24.10 8.62 -30.43
CA ASP A 22 23.59 7.70 -31.47
C ASP A 22 23.95 6.22 -31.22
N ASN A 23 24.95 5.96 -30.36
CA ASN A 23 25.43 4.61 -30.01
C ASN A 23 25.15 4.25 -28.54
N LEU A 24 24.33 5.03 -27.83
CA LEU A 24 23.99 4.76 -26.43
C LEU A 24 22.76 3.85 -26.31
N VAL A 25 22.83 2.94 -25.36
CA VAL A 25 21.68 2.18 -24.85
C VAL A 25 21.58 2.45 -23.37
N VAL A 26 20.46 3.05 -22.96
CA VAL A 26 20.16 3.32 -21.55
C VAL A 26 19.32 2.18 -20.99
N LEU A 27 19.81 1.52 -19.95
CA LEU A 27 19.10 0.45 -19.26
C LEU A 27 18.50 0.98 -17.96
N LEU A 28 17.20 1.16 -17.94
CA LEU A 28 16.44 1.47 -16.73
C LEU A 28 16.10 0.16 -16.02
N SER A 29 16.67 -0.06 -14.84
CA SER A 29 16.50 -1.29 -14.07
C SER A 29 15.88 -1.02 -12.71
N GLY A 30 14.93 -1.85 -12.31
CA GLY A 30 14.28 -1.76 -11.02
C GLY A 30 13.20 -2.82 -10.87
N THR A 31 12.46 -2.77 -9.77
CA THR A 31 11.20 -3.51 -9.67
C THR A 31 10.19 -2.92 -10.66
N PRO A 32 9.18 -3.69 -11.13
CA PRO A 32 8.19 -3.17 -12.05
C PRO A 32 7.55 -1.86 -11.59
N GLN A 33 7.14 -1.78 -10.32
CA GLN A 33 6.59 -0.55 -9.72
C GLN A 33 7.54 0.63 -9.87
N ARG A 34 8.83 0.45 -9.54
CA ARG A 34 9.81 1.53 -9.61
C ARG A 34 10.07 1.98 -11.03
N ILE A 35 10.19 1.04 -11.98
CA ILE A 35 10.36 1.36 -13.40
C ILE A 35 9.24 2.27 -13.90
N TYR A 36 7.98 1.97 -13.57
CA TYR A 36 6.86 2.82 -14.03
C TYR A 36 6.84 4.21 -13.38
N HIS A 37 7.32 4.34 -12.13
CA HIS A 37 7.53 5.64 -11.52
C HIS A 37 8.68 6.40 -12.19
N ASP A 38 9.83 5.77 -12.37
CA ASP A 38 11.00 6.36 -13.01
C ASP A 38 10.65 6.85 -14.43
N ILE A 39 9.83 6.11 -15.18
CA ILE A 39 9.31 6.56 -16.49
C ILE A 39 8.51 7.87 -16.36
N CYS A 40 7.58 7.96 -15.40
CA CYS A 40 6.81 9.19 -15.19
C CYS A 40 7.74 10.34 -14.82
N ASP A 41 8.68 10.11 -13.90
CA ASP A 41 9.61 11.13 -13.42
C ASP A 41 10.52 11.64 -14.55
N ILE A 42 11.01 10.76 -15.43
CA ILE A 42 11.79 11.13 -16.63
C ILE A 42 10.99 12.04 -17.55
N ILE A 43 9.72 11.70 -17.81
CA ILE A 43 8.85 12.49 -18.70
C ILE A 43 8.51 13.84 -18.10
N ASP A 44 8.29 13.88 -16.78
CA ASP A 44 8.03 15.10 -16.02
C ASP A 44 9.29 15.98 -15.84
N GLY A 45 10.45 15.54 -16.34
CA GLY A 45 11.71 16.29 -16.33
C GLY A 45 12.51 16.18 -15.03
N GLY A 46 12.29 15.11 -14.25
CA GLY A 46 12.96 14.84 -12.99
C GLY A 46 14.43 14.41 -13.13
N ASP A 47 14.86 13.98 -14.33
CA ASP A 47 16.26 13.69 -14.63
C ASP A 47 16.92 14.84 -15.44
N GLU A 48 18.11 15.25 -15.02
CA GLU A 48 18.85 16.35 -15.65
C GLU A 48 19.32 15.99 -17.06
N PHE A 49 19.74 14.74 -17.27
CA PHE A 49 20.39 14.26 -18.49
C PHE A 49 19.45 13.47 -19.39
N LEU A 50 18.61 12.61 -18.83
CA LEU A 50 17.74 11.71 -19.58
C LEU A 50 16.45 12.40 -19.99
N LYS A 51 16.46 12.99 -21.19
CA LYS A 51 15.29 13.62 -21.82
C LYS A 51 15.00 12.95 -23.15
N LEU A 52 13.74 12.57 -23.33
CA LEU A 52 13.31 11.88 -24.55
C LEU A 52 13.23 12.84 -25.74
N ASN A 53 13.88 12.44 -26.82
CA ASN A 53 13.85 13.11 -28.12
C ASN A 53 13.02 12.31 -29.12
N LYS A 54 12.56 12.98 -30.18
CA LYS A 54 11.76 12.37 -31.26
C LYS A 54 12.44 11.19 -31.99
N ASN A 55 13.77 11.12 -31.93
CA ASN A 55 14.53 10.06 -32.60
C ASN A 55 14.75 8.84 -31.69
N ASP A 56 14.43 8.97 -30.40
CA ASP A 56 14.67 7.93 -29.42
C ASP A 56 13.67 6.79 -29.61
N THR A 57 14.10 5.60 -29.20
CA THR A 57 13.23 4.44 -29.10
C THR A 57 13.19 3.98 -27.66
N PHE A 58 12.00 4.02 -27.05
CA PHE A 58 11.78 3.56 -25.69
C PHE A 58 11.12 2.18 -25.71
N ILE A 59 11.79 1.18 -25.13
CA ILE A 59 11.27 -0.19 -25.03
C ILE A 59 10.88 -0.47 -23.58
N VAL A 60 9.58 -0.63 -23.33
CA VAL A 60 9.07 -1.05 -22.03
C VAL A 60 9.10 -2.58 -21.98
N ALA A 61 10.14 -3.12 -21.34
CA ALA A 61 10.36 -4.55 -21.14
C ALA A 61 10.13 -4.98 -19.68
N SER A 62 9.07 -4.46 -19.05
CA SER A 62 8.71 -4.74 -17.66
C SER A 62 7.29 -5.31 -17.59
N PRO A 63 7.04 -6.39 -16.83
CA PRO A 63 5.70 -6.93 -16.70
C PRO A 63 4.82 -6.00 -15.85
N VAL A 64 3.52 -6.00 -16.11
CA VAL A 64 2.56 -5.43 -15.15
C VAL A 64 2.22 -6.51 -14.13
N ILE A 65 2.58 -6.26 -12.87
CA ILE A 65 2.28 -7.17 -11.75
C ILE A 65 1.05 -6.67 -10.96
N PRO A 66 0.32 -7.56 -10.26
CA PRO A 66 -0.85 -7.17 -9.49
C PRO A 66 -0.58 -6.00 -8.54
N GLY A 67 -1.46 -4.99 -8.56
CA GLY A 67 -1.35 -3.78 -7.74
C GLY A 67 -0.60 -2.62 -8.41
N THR A 68 0.05 -2.85 -9.55
CA THR A 68 0.85 -1.82 -10.27
C THR A 68 0.17 -1.32 -11.55
N GLU A 69 -1.03 -1.81 -11.86
CA GLU A 69 -1.74 -1.55 -13.12
C GLU A 69 -1.98 -0.06 -13.34
N LYS A 70 -2.29 0.69 -12.28
CA LYS A 70 -2.58 2.12 -12.38
C LYS A 70 -1.36 2.93 -12.79
N ILE A 71 -0.21 2.69 -12.14
CA ILE A 71 1.02 3.42 -12.47
C ILE A 71 1.57 2.97 -13.82
N ALA A 72 1.46 1.69 -14.17
CA ALA A 72 1.87 1.17 -15.46
C ALA A 72 1.08 1.84 -16.61
N ASN A 73 -0.24 1.90 -16.48
CA ASN A 73 -1.08 2.59 -17.46
C ASN A 73 -0.77 4.09 -17.53
N LYS A 74 -0.52 4.76 -16.40
CA LYS A 74 -0.12 6.17 -16.40
C LYS A 74 1.20 6.35 -17.16
N ALA A 75 2.24 5.61 -16.80
CA ALA A 75 3.57 5.69 -17.41
C ALA A 75 3.53 5.45 -18.92
N VAL A 76 2.82 4.41 -19.36
CA VAL A 76 2.64 4.11 -20.79
C VAL A 76 1.90 5.23 -21.51
N ASN A 77 0.83 5.77 -20.91
CA ASN A 77 0.09 6.90 -21.50
C ASN A 77 0.96 8.15 -21.62
N GLU A 78 1.76 8.48 -20.60
CA GLU A 78 2.68 9.62 -20.67
C GLU A 78 3.75 9.39 -21.75
N LEU A 79 4.30 8.17 -21.89
CA LEU A 79 5.26 7.85 -22.96
C LEU A 79 4.66 8.11 -24.35
N TYR A 80 3.42 7.67 -24.58
CA TYR A 80 2.73 7.88 -25.87
C TYR A 80 2.37 9.34 -26.16
N LYS A 81 2.47 10.26 -25.18
CA LYS A 81 2.35 11.70 -25.44
C LYS A 81 3.64 12.33 -25.96
N THR A 82 4.76 11.63 -25.88
CA THR A 82 6.04 12.10 -26.42
C THR A 82 6.15 11.82 -27.92
N ASP A 83 7.03 12.55 -28.61
CA ASP A 83 7.30 12.33 -30.04
C ASP A 83 8.25 11.13 -30.31
N SER A 84 8.62 10.38 -29.28
CA SER A 84 9.55 9.25 -29.37
C SER A 84 8.88 7.98 -29.87
N ASN A 85 9.68 7.03 -30.36
CA ASN A 85 9.18 5.73 -30.79
C ASN A 85 8.99 4.81 -29.58
N ILE A 86 7.74 4.46 -29.27
CA ILE A 86 7.43 3.66 -28.08
C ILE A 86 7.10 2.22 -28.47
N HIS A 87 7.78 1.26 -27.83
CA HIS A 87 7.50 -0.17 -27.95
C HIS A 87 7.24 -0.76 -26.57
N VAL A 88 5.99 -1.16 -26.31
CA VAL A 88 5.61 -1.82 -25.05
C VAL A 88 5.47 -3.31 -25.30
N LEU A 89 6.31 -4.11 -24.63
CA LEU A 89 6.20 -5.56 -24.68
C LEU A 89 5.00 -6.01 -23.85
N LYS A 90 4.19 -6.89 -24.42
CA LYS A 90 3.07 -7.52 -23.72
C LYS A 90 3.59 -8.52 -22.71
N ASN A 91 2.84 -8.75 -21.64
CA ASN A 91 3.18 -9.78 -20.64
C ASN A 91 3.43 -11.18 -21.26
N LYS A 92 2.82 -11.51 -22.41
CA LYS A 92 3.05 -12.79 -23.13
C LYS A 92 4.38 -12.85 -23.89
N GLU A 93 4.93 -11.69 -24.25
CA GLU A 93 6.21 -11.56 -24.94
C GLU A 93 7.37 -11.52 -23.94
N LEU A 94 7.07 -11.19 -22.68
CA LEU A 94 8.00 -11.23 -21.57
C LEU A 94 8.05 -12.65 -20.98
N CYS A 95 9.26 -13.22 -20.90
CA CYS A 95 9.45 -14.49 -20.22
C CYS A 95 9.29 -14.30 -18.70
N SER A 96 8.44 -15.11 -18.09
CA SER A 96 8.39 -15.24 -16.63
C SER A 96 9.73 -15.71 -16.09
N MET A 97 10.17 -15.12 -14.98
CA MET A 97 11.32 -15.64 -14.20
C MET A 97 10.92 -16.75 -13.22
N HIS A 98 9.65 -17.16 -13.24
CA HIS A 98 9.10 -18.27 -12.45
C HIS A 98 8.74 -19.45 -13.34
N ALA A 99 8.99 -20.65 -12.80
CA ALA A 99 8.66 -21.93 -13.42
C ALA A 99 7.17 -22.00 -13.79
N SER A 100 6.90 -22.45 -15.01
CA SER A 100 5.57 -22.79 -15.48
C SER A 100 5.15 -24.18 -14.99
N GLN A 101 3.89 -24.55 -15.24
CA GLN A 101 3.37 -25.87 -14.88
C GLN A 101 4.23 -27.02 -15.46
N GLU A 102 4.70 -26.89 -16.69
CA GLU A 102 5.49 -27.89 -17.39
C GLU A 102 6.88 -28.05 -16.77
N ASP A 103 7.49 -26.94 -16.34
CA ASP A 103 8.75 -26.96 -15.60
C ASP A 103 8.60 -27.70 -14.26
N ILE A 104 7.48 -27.46 -13.56
CA ILE A 104 7.17 -28.14 -12.29
C ILE A 104 6.99 -29.66 -12.52
N LYS A 105 6.31 -30.06 -13.60
CA LYS A 105 6.18 -31.48 -13.98
C LYS A 105 7.55 -32.12 -14.24
N VAL A 106 8.44 -31.43 -14.96
CA VAL A 106 9.81 -31.91 -15.23
C VAL A 106 10.57 -32.14 -13.91
N ILE A 107 10.48 -31.20 -12.97
CA ILE A 107 11.11 -31.33 -11.65
C ILE A 107 10.52 -32.53 -10.88
N ILE A 108 9.20 -32.71 -10.89
CA ILE A 108 8.55 -33.88 -10.27
C ILE A 108 9.06 -35.18 -10.90
N GLN A 109 9.22 -35.26 -12.23
CA GLN A 109 9.74 -36.45 -12.91
C GLN A 109 11.20 -36.73 -12.55
N ILE A 110 12.04 -35.70 -12.50
CA ILE A 110 13.48 -35.84 -12.20
C ILE A 110 13.69 -36.33 -10.78
N PHE A 111 13.01 -35.73 -9.80
CA PHE A 111 13.22 -36.06 -8.39
C PHE A 111 12.38 -37.24 -7.91
N ASN A 112 11.28 -37.55 -8.61
CA ASN A 112 10.30 -38.57 -8.21
C ASN A 112 9.96 -38.51 -6.70
N PRO A 113 9.48 -37.35 -6.21
CA PRO A 113 9.37 -37.12 -4.78
C PRO A 113 8.21 -37.92 -4.16
N THR A 114 8.42 -38.45 -2.95
CA THR A 114 7.35 -39.09 -2.16
C THR A 114 6.33 -38.06 -1.69
N TYR A 115 6.80 -36.86 -1.28
CA TYR A 115 5.98 -35.76 -0.77
C TYR A 115 6.24 -34.49 -1.57
N PHE A 116 5.20 -33.67 -1.74
CA PHE A 116 5.29 -32.41 -2.47
C PHE A 116 4.69 -31.28 -1.62
N VAL A 117 5.44 -30.18 -1.48
CA VAL A 117 5.02 -29.02 -0.67
C VAL A 117 5.28 -27.76 -1.48
N PRO A 118 4.26 -27.04 -1.96
CA PRO A 118 4.45 -25.73 -2.55
C PRO A 118 4.75 -24.71 -1.44
N VAL A 119 5.78 -23.87 -1.65
CA VAL A 119 6.29 -22.95 -0.61
C VAL A 119 6.24 -21.47 -0.99
N LYS A 120 5.92 -21.13 -2.24
CA LYS A 120 5.90 -19.75 -2.71
C LYS A 120 4.68 -19.47 -3.58
N GLY A 121 3.89 -18.49 -3.16
CA GLY A 121 2.72 -17.99 -3.85
C GLY A 121 1.50 -17.89 -2.92
N GLU A 122 0.46 -17.21 -3.39
CA GLU A 122 -0.87 -17.22 -2.75
C GLU A 122 -1.49 -18.62 -2.71
N TYR A 123 -2.46 -18.81 -1.83
CA TYR A 123 -3.17 -20.09 -1.64
C TYR A 123 -3.70 -20.70 -2.93
N GLN A 124 -4.24 -19.89 -3.86
CA GLN A 124 -4.68 -20.37 -5.18
C GLN A 124 -3.57 -21.03 -6.02
N HIS A 125 -2.33 -20.57 -5.88
CA HIS A 125 -1.17 -21.18 -6.54
C HIS A 125 -0.82 -22.52 -5.90
N PHE A 126 -0.99 -22.64 -4.58
CA PHE A 126 -0.80 -23.91 -3.88
C PHE A 126 -1.81 -24.96 -4.33
N ILE A 127 -3.08 -24.58 -4.45
CA ILE A 127 -4.13 -25.45 -5.00
C ILE A 127 -3.80 -25.84 -6.45
N SER A 128 -3.35 -24.90 -7.28
CA SER A 128 -2.94 -25.20 -8.65
C SER A 128 -1.76 -26.18 -8.71
N ASN A 129 -0.75 -25.99 -7.86
CA ASN A 129 0.40 -26.89 -7.74
C ASN A 129 0.00 -28.28 -7.24
N LEU A 130 -0.94 -28.37 -6.31
CA LEU A 130 -1.51 -29.62 -5.83
C LEU A 130 -2.14 -30.42 -6.97
N GLU A 131 -2.91 -29.77 -7.84
CA GLU A 131 -3.49 -30.45 -9.01
C GLU A 131 -2.41 -30.90 -10.01
N VAL A 132 -1.34 -30.13 -10.20
CA VAL A 132 -0.19 -30.56 -11.00
C VAL A 132 0.46 -31.81 -10.41
N ALA A 133 0.74 -31.81 -9.10
CA ALA A 133 1.35 -32.94 -8.40
C ALA A 133 0.46 -34.20 -8.45
N LYS A 134 -0.85 -34.07 -8.27
CA LYS A 134 -1.82 -35.17 -8.42
C LYS A 134 -1.80 -35.77 -9.81
N ASN A 135 -1.79 -34.93 -10.85
CA ASN A 135 -1.71 -35.38 -12.24
C ASN A 135 -0.38 -36.10 -12.55
N MET A 136 0.66 -35.83 -11.76
CA MET A 136 1.96 -36.51 -11.80
C MET A 136 2.02 -37.74 -10.87
N ALA A 137 0.87 -38.27 -10.47
CA ALA A 137 0.70 -39.47 -9.65
C ALA A 137 1.24 -39.39 -8.20
N ILE A 138 1.49 -38.18 -7.68
CA ILE A 138 1.70 -37.99 -6.25
C ILE A 138 0.34 -38.09 -5.55
N LYS A 139 0.25 -38.93 -4.52
CA LYS A 139 -1.01 -39.13 -3.81
C LYS A 139 -1.42 -37.84 -3.07
N PRO A 140 -2.72 -37.50 -3.01
CA PRO A 140 -3.20 -36.31 -2.30
C PRO A 140 -2.74 -36.25 -0.83
N GLU A 141 -2.70 -37.39 -0.14
CA GLU A 141 -2.21 -37.52 1.25
C GLU A 141 -0.73 -37.15 1.44
N ASN A 142 0.05 -37.13 0.35
CA ASN A 142 1.46 -36.77 0.36
C ASN A 142 1.72 -35.33 -0.12
N ILE A 143 0.67 -34.57 -0.43
CA ILE A 143 0.80 -33.18 -0.85
C ILE A 143 0.37 -32.29 0.31
N ALA A 144 1.34 -31.63 0.94
CA ALA A 144 1.04 -30.75 2.08
C ALA A 144 0.83 -29.32 1.60
N ILE A 145 -0.30 -28.72 1.97
CA ILE A 145 -0.57 -27.30 1.80
C ILE A 145 -0.52 -26.67 3.19
N ILE A 146 0.42 -25.74 3.38
CA ILE A 146 0.69 -25.14 4.68
C ILE A 146 0.60 -23.63 4.63
N ASP A 147 0.20 -23.05 5.75
CA ASP A 147 0.28 -21.61 6.01
C ASP A 147 1.58 -21.25 6.75
N ASN A 148 1.93 -19.96 6.72
CA ASN A 148 3.08 -19.45 7.47
C ASN A 148 2.92 -19.76 8.97
N GLY A 149 3.92 -20.41 9.56
CA GLY A 149 3.91 -20.81 10.97
C GLY A 149 3.44 -22.26 11.22
N GLU A 150 2.85 -22.95 10.25
CA GLU A 150 2.54 -24.38 10.40
C GLU A 150 3.82 -25.25 10.33
N ILE A 151 3.89 -26.28 11.17
CA ILE A 151 5.04 -27.18 11.30
C ILE A 151 4.78 -28.49 10.54
N LEU A 152 5.64 -28.80 9.56
CA LEU A 152 5.68 -30.12 8.93
C LEU A 152 6.71 -31.02 9.60
N SER A 153 6.24 -32.14 10.18
CA SER A 153 7.10 -33.13 10.83
C SER A 153 7.14 -34.44 10.06
N PHE A 154 8.34 -35.01 9.92
CA PHE A 154 8.54 -36.32 9.33
C PHE A 154 9.15 -37.27 10.35
N LYS A 155 8.49 -38.42 10.58
CA LYS A 155 9.00 -39.47 11.45
C LYS A 155 9.20 -40.75 10.65
N SER A 156 10.42 -41.28 10.68
CA SER A 156 10.78 -42.50 9.92
C SER A 156 10.41 -42.41 8.43
N GLY A 157 10.53 -41.22 7.82
CA GLY A 157 10.21 -40.98 6.41
C GLY A 157 8.72 -40.87 6.09
N LYS A 158 7.85 -40.83 7.11
CA LYS A 158 6.42 -40.59 6.96
C LYS A 158 6.07 -39.18 7.40
N LEU A 159 5.24 -38.50 6.61
CA LEU A 159 4.62 -37.25 7.02
C LEU A 159 3.67 -37.57 8.18
N GLU A 160 3.88 -36.93 9.32
CA GLU A 160 2.97 -36.99 10.45
C GLU A 160 1.81 -35.99 10.22
N ASP A 161 0.73 -36.13 10.99
CA ASP A 161 -0.32 -35.11 10.99
C ASP A 161 0.28 -33.75 11.34
N TYR A 162 -0.01 -32.75 10.52
CA TYR A 162 0.55 -31.40 10.65
C TYR A 162 -0.59 -30.39 10.81
N ARG A 163 -0.63 -29.76 11.97
CA ARG A 163 -1.44 -28.55 12.31
C ARG A 163 -0.85 -27.80 13.51
N ASP A 164 0.26 -28.28 14.06
CA ASP A 164 0.97 -27.54 15.10
C ASP A 164 1.51 -26.25 14.47
N THR A 165 1.26 -25.14 15.15
CA THR A 165 1.66 -23.80 14.69
C THR A 165 2.67 -23.21 15.66
N ILE A 166 3.64 -22.48 15.13
CA ILE A 166 4.39 -21.48 15.89
C ILE A 166 3.76 -20.11 15.69
N GLU A 167 3.91 -19.26 16.71
CA GLU A 167 3.52 -17.86 16.59
C GLU A 167 4.43 -17.17 15.56
N VAL A 168 3.78 -16.53 14.59
CA VAL A 168 4.42 -15.70 13.56
C VAL A 168 3.67 -14.40 13.50
N GLU A 169 4.39 -13.32 13.24
CA GLU A 169 3.83 -11.98 13.11
C GLU A 169 4.41 -11.29 11.89
N ASP A 170 3.57 -10.47 11.24
CA ASP A 170 4.03 -9.57 10.19
C ASP A 170 4.67 -8.34 10.85
N VAL A 171 5.94 -8.09 10.54
CA VAL A 171 6.66 -6.92 11.05
C VAL A 171 6.66 -5.84 9.98
N MET A 172 5.90 -4.77 10.24
CA MET A 172 5.88 -3.59 9.37
C MET A 172 7.09 -2.68 9.67
N ILE A 173 7.62 -2.07 8.60
CA ILE A 173 8.76 -1.15 8.67
C ILE A 173 8.33 0.18 8.08
N ASP A 174 8.41 1.26 8.87
CA ASP A 174 8.08 2.62 8.45
C ASP A 174 9.23 3.58 8.78
N GLY A 175 9.99 3.99 7.76
CA GLY A 175 11.17 4.82 7.91
C GLY A 175 12.27 4.12 8.73
N ILE A 176 12.58 4.67 9.91
CA ILE A 176 13.54 4.08 10.86
C ILE A 176 12.86 3.19 11.91
N GLY A 177 11.52 3.19 11.95
CA GLY A 177 10.72 2.38 12.85
C GLY A 177 10.59 0.95 12.34
N VAL A 178 10.81 -0.02 13.23
CA VAL A 178 10.60 -1.44 12.97
C VAL A 178 9.59 -1.94 13.99
N GLY A 179 8.41 -2.37 13.53
CA GLY A 179 7.33 -2.87 14.38
C GLY A 179 6.60 -1.79 15.22
N ASP A 180 6.89 -0.50 14.99
CA ASP A 180 6.20 0.63 15.63
C ASP A 180 4.85 0.97 14.97
N VAL A 181 4.66 0.50 13.73
CA VAL A 181 3.39 0.54 13.01
C VAL A 181 2.71 -0.82 13.15
N GLY A 182 1.66 -0.88 13.98
CA GLY A 182 0.75 -2.04 14.05
C GLY A 182 -0.51 -1.81 13.19
N ASP A 183 -1.33 -2.86 13.02
CA ASP A 183 -2.55 -2.84 12.20
C ASP A 183 -3.46 -1.65 12.53
N LYS A 184 -3.59 -1.31 13.81
CA LYS A 184 -4.40 -0.18 14.26
C LYS A 184 -3.92 1.18 13.69
N VAL A 185 -2.60 1.36 13.56
CA VAL A 185 -2.05 2.60 12.99
C VAL A 185 -2.35 2.67 11.49
N ILE A 186 -2.36 1.52 10.80
CA ILE A 186 -2.76 1.43 9.38
C ILE A 186 -4.25 1.73 9.23
N ASP A 187 -5.10 1.16 10.08
CA ASP A 187 -6.55 1.43 10.08
C ASP A 187 -6.85 2.92 10.30
N ASP A 188 -6.16 3.55 11.26
CA ASP A 188 -6.26 4.99 11.50
C ASP A 188 -5.87 5.78 10.25
N ARG A 189 -4.77 5.40 9.56
CA ARG A 189 -4.34 6.04 8.31
C ARG A 189 -5.36 5.87 7.18
N ILE A 190 -5.94 4.67 7.03
CA ILE A 190 -6.97 4.38 6.02
C ILE A 190 -8.20 5.25 6.27
N GLN A 191 -8.66 5.33 7.53
CA GLN A 191 -9.82 6.15 7.87
C GLN A 191 -9.55 7.64 7.60
N LEU A 192 -8.38 8.14 8.00
CA LEU A 192 -7.96 9.53 7.73
C LEU A 192 -7.86 9.82 6.23
N SER A 193 -7.37 8.88 5.43
CA SER A 193 -7.23 9.03 3.98
C SER A 193 -8.57 9.06 3.25
N ASN A 194 -9.56 8.32 3.73
CA ASN A 194 -10.86 8.20 3.06
C ASN A 194 -11.83 9.32 3.45
N ASP A 195 -11.95 9.59 4.75
CA ASP A 195 -12.99 10.46 5.29
C ASP A 195 -12.45 11.76 5.93
N GLY A 196 -11.14 11.86 6.11
CA GLY A 196 -10.50 13.01 6.74
C GLY A 196 -10.67 13.04 8.27
N VAL A 197 -10.34 14.19 8.85
CA VAL A 197 -10.38 14.43 10.30
C VAL A 197 -11.05 15.77 10.61
N VAL A 198 -11.77 15.79 11.73
CA VAL A 198 -12.36 16.98 12.34
C VAL A 198 -11.86 17.08 13.78
N ILE A 199 -11.17 18.18 14.09
CA ILE A 199 -10.64 18.50 15.41
C ILE A 199 -11.54 19.58 16.02
N ILE A 200 -12.02 19.33 17.24
CA ILE A 200 -12.93 20.23 17.96
C ILE A 200 -12.22 20.66 19.24
N GLY A 201 -11.92 21.94 19.38
CA GLY A 201 -11.30 22.50 20.58
C GLY A 201 -12.30 23.32 21.39
N VAL A 202 -12.52 22.95 22.65
CA VAL A 202 -13.31 23.74 23.61
C VAL A 202 -12.43 24.09 24.80
N THR A 203 -12.44 25.36 25.21
CA THR A 203 -11.69 25.82 26.39
C THR A 203 -12.65 26.19 27.51
N ILE A 204 -12.47 25.58 28.69
CA ILE A 204 -13.32 25.77 29.86
C ILE A 204 -12.53 26.21 31.09
N ASP A 205 -13.19 26.92 32.01
CA ASP A 205 -12.69 27.16 33.36
C ASP A 205 -12.77 25.88 34.20
N SER A 206 -11.67 25.53 34.86
CA SER A 206 -11.53 24.32 35.67
C SER A 206 -12.45 24.24 36.89
N LYS A 207 -12.95 25.38 37.40
CA LYS A 207 -13.79 25.44 38.60
C LYS A 207 -15.26 25.59 38.28
N THR A 208 -15.58 26.40 37.27
CA THR A 208 -16.96 26.76 36.93
C THR A 208 -17.49 25.98 35.73
N HIS A 209 -16.61 25.26 35.01
CA HIS A 209 -16.90 24.58 33.74
C HIS A 209 -17.56 25.52 32.71
N GLU A 210 -17.29 26.82 32.81
CA GLU A 210 -17.74 27.79 31.82
C GLU A 210 -16.83 27.78 30.62
N ILE A 211 -17.43 27.85 29.42
CA ILE A 211 -16.67 28.04 28.18
C ILE A 211 -16.13 29.46 28.19
N ILE A 212 -14.79 29.59 28.24
CA ILE A 212 -14.10 30.87 28.39
C ILE A 212 -13.48 31.37 27.07
N ALA A 213 -13.49 30.56 26.03
CA ALA A 213 -13.04 30.94 24.69
C ALA A 213 -13.97 30.34 23.62
N ASN A 214 -13.96 30.92 22.42
CA ASN A 214 -14.74 30.40 21.31
C ASN A 214 -14.33 28.96 20.97
N THR A 215 -15.32 28.09 20.77
CA THR A 215 -15.09 26.74 20.26
C THR A 215 -14.53 26.82 18.84
N ASP A 216 -13.40 26.14 18.60
CA ASP A 216 -12.77 26.07 17.28
C ASP A 216 -12.94 24.69 16.66
N VAL A 217 -13.26 24.66 15.36
CA VAL A 217 -13.42 23.41 14.61
C VAL A 217 -12.55 23.48 13.36
N GLN A 218 -11.55 22.61 13.33
CA GLN A 218 -10.61 22.47 12.22
C GLN A 218 -10.88 21.18 11.47
N SER A 219 -10.85 21.22 10.14
CA SER A 219 -10.96 20.01 9.32
C SER A 219 -9.81 19.87 8.33
N ARG A 220 -9.46 18.61 8.02
CA ARG A 220 -8.48 18.23 7.00
C ARG A 220 -9.01 17.01 6.24
N GLY A 221 -9.00 17.07 4.91
CA GLY A 221 -9.43 15.94 4.05
C GLY A 221 -10.95 15.63 4.05
N PHE A 222 -11.74 16.32 4.86
CA PHE A 222 -13.17 16.02 5.05
C PHE A 222 -14.10 16.87 4.16
N VAL A 223 -14.11 18.20 4.34
CA VAL A 223 -14.97 19.15 3.61
C VAL A 223 -14.21 20.42 3.19
N TYR A 224 -14.58 20.99 2.04
CA TYR A 224 -14.05 22.26 1.58
C TYR A 224 -14.77 23.40 2.33
N LEU A 225 -14.01 24.26 3.03
CA LEU A 225 -14.51 25.25 4.00
C LEU A 225 -15.62 26.19 3.47
N ARG A 226 -15.75 26.37 2.15
CA ARG A 226 -16.75 27.27 1.54
C ARG A 226 -18.18 26.72 1.53
N ASP A 227 -18.37 25.40 1.55
CA ASP A 227 -19.70 24.77 1.50
C ASP A 227 -20.12 24.17 2.85
N SER A 228 -19.33 24.36 3.90
CA SER A 228 -19.45 23.64 5.17
C SER A 228 -19.67 24.51 6.40
N GLU A 229 -19.96 25.82 6.26
CA GLU A 229 -20.22 26.70 7.41
C GLU A 229 -21.36 26.18 8.30
N HIS A 230 -22.45 25.69 7.69
CA HIS A 230 -23.57 25.08 8.42
C HIS A 230 -23.13 23.84 9.21
N ILE A 231 -22.28 23.00 8.63
CA ILE A 231 -21.80 21.78 9.29
C ILE A 231 -20.88 22.14 10.46
N ILE A 232 -19.95 23.08 10.24
CA ILE A 232 -19.03 23.55 11.28
C ILE A 232 -19.82 24.15 12.44
N LYS A 233 -20.81 25.00 12.15
CA LYS A 233 -21.67 25.60 13.17
C LYS A 233 -22.46 24.54 13.93
N GLY A 234 -23.05 23.57 13.24
CA GLY A 234 -23.75 22.46 13.89
C GLY A 234 -22.85 21.62 14.80
N VAL A 235 -21.59 21.41 14.42
CA VAL A 235 -20.60 20.73 15.27
C VAL A 235 -20.23 21.58 16.49
N ILE A 236 -20.05 22.89 16.32
CA ILE A 236 -19.83 23.83 17.43
C ILE A 236 -21.00 23.78 18.41
N ASP A 237 -22.24 23.92 17.93
CA ASP A 237 -23.44 23.90 18.76
C ASP A 237 -23.57 22.58 19.54
N ILE A 238 -23.22 21.45 18.92
CA ILE A 238 -23.20 20.13 19.58
C ILE A 238 -22.13 20.09 20.69
N ALA A 239 -20.92 20.60 20.41
CA ALA A 239 -19.82 20.60 21.35
C ALA A 239 -20.11 21.45 22.58
N GLU A 240 -20.57 22.69 22.37
CA GLU A 240 -20.93 23.62 23.43
C GLU A 240 -22.08 23.10 24.30
N LYS A 241 -23.08 22.47 23.67
CA LYS A 241 -24.18 21.82 24.40
C LYS A 241 -23.68 20.68 25.28
N CYS A 242 -22.83 19.80 24.74
CA CYS A 242 -22.23 18.70 25.53
C CYS A 242 -21.38 19.21 26.69
N VAL A 243 -20.63 20.29 26.50
CA VAL A 243 -19.82 20.88 27.58
C VAL A 243 -20.70 21.57 28.61
N SER A 244 -21.80 22.21 28.20
CA SER A 244 -22.74 22.82 29.15
C SER A 244 -23.37 21.81 30.10
N GLU A 245 -23.54 20.54 29.67
CA GLU A 245 -24.04 19.44 30.52
C GLU A 245 -23.09 19.19 31.73
N MET A 246 -21.80 19.54 31.65
CA MET A 246 -20.85 19.44 32.78
C MET A 246 -21.17 20.43 33.91
N LYS A 247 -21.81 21.56 33.61
CA LYS A 247 -22.23 22.52 34.65
C LYS A 247 -23.36 21.95 35.50
N ASP A 248 -24.24 21.19 34.87
CA ASP A 248 -25.47 20.68 35.48
C ASP A 248 -25.26 19.35 36.21
N ASP A 249 -24.21 18.60 35.87
CA ASP A 249 -23.84 17.34 36.53
C ASP A 249 -22.37 17.33 36.98
N PRO A 250 -22.09 17.56 38.28
CA PRO A 250 -20.74 17.58 38.84
C PRO A 250 -19.98 16.23 38.77
N LYS A 251 -20.66 15.13 38.40
CA LYS A 251 -20.02 13.82 38.23
C LYS A 251 -19.57 13.55 36.80
N LEU A 252 -19.95 14.42 35.85
CA LEU A 252 -19.66 14.24 34.44
C LEU A 252 -18.19 14.57 34.17
N GLU A 253 -17.40 13.54 33.87
CA GLU A 253 -15.97 13.72 33.59
C GLU A 253 -15.72 14.20 32.15
N ALA A 254 -14.63 14.95 31.94
CA ALA A 254 -14.22 15.41 30.61
C ALA A 254 -13.99 14.26 29.60
N VAL A 255 -13.73 13.03 30.07
CA VAL A 255 -13.64 11.83 29.22
C VAL A 255 -15.00 11.49 28.61
N GLU A 256 -16.05 11.49 29.43
CA GLU A 256 -17.42 11.17 28.99
C GLU A 256 -17.97 12.25 28.05
N VAL A 257 -17.68 13.52 28.36
CA VAL A 257 -18.08 14.64 27.49
C VAL A 257 -17.40 14.56 26.13
N ARG A 258 -16.09 14.25 26.09
CA ARG A 258 -15.39 14.00 24.82
C ARG A 258 -16.04 12.88 24.01
N GLN A 259 -16.43 11.79 24.65
CA GLN A 259 -17.13 10.69 23.98
C GLN A 259 -18.51 11.12 23.46
N ASN A 260 -19.27 11.89 24.23
CA ASN A 260 -20.56 12.43 23.82
C ASN A 260 -20.46 13.40 22.63
N ILE A 261 -19.47 14.30 22.64
CA ILE A 261 -19.19 15.19 21.51
C ILE A 261 -18.88 14.35 20.27
N LYS A 262 -17.98 13.36 20.40
CA LYS A 262 -17.60 12.46 19.30
C LYS A 262 -18.83 11.77 18.70
N ASP A 263 -19.68 11.15 19.51
CA ASP A 263 -20.82 10.37 19.03
C ASP A 263 -21.93 11.25 18.41
N LYS A 264 -22.25 12.38 19.03
CA LYS A 264 -23.26 13.32 18.52
C LYS A 264 -22.77 14.00 17.24
N ALA A 265 -21.52 14.48 17.19
CA ALA A 265 -20.93 15.10 16.01
C ALA A 265 -20.82 14.10 14.85
N ASN A 266 -20.44 12.84 15.11
CA ASN A 266 -20.37 11.80 14.08
C ASN A 266 -21.74 11.54 13.45
N LYS A 267 -22.78 11.37 14.28
CA LYS A 267 -24.16 11.18 13.79
C LYS A 267 -24.64 12.36 12.94
N PHE A 268 -24.35 13.59 13.38
CA PHE A 268 -24.70 14.80 12.62
C PHE A 268 -23.97 14.84 11.28
N ILE A 269 -22.65 14.65 11.27
CA ILE A 269 -21.84 14.67 10.06
C ILE A 269 -22.27 13.58 9.07
N ILE A 270 -22.51 12.35 9.52
CA ILE A 270 -22.99 11.26 8.66
C ILE A 270 -24.33 11.64 8.02
N LYS A 271 -25.24 12.25 8.78
CA LYS A 271 -26.55 12.65 8.28
C LYS A 271 -26.46 13.73 7.21
N GLU A 272 -25.59 14.71 7.40
CA GLU A 272 -25.46 15.85 6.48
C GLU A 272 -24.59 15.53 5.26
N THR A 273 -23.60 14.63 5.38
CA THR A 273 -22.57 14.43 4.35
C THR A 273 -22.41 12.99 3.85
N GLY A 274 -22.95 12.00 4.57
CA GLY A 274 -22.72 10.58 4.31
C GLY A 274 -21.32 10.06 4.66
N LYS A 275 -20.40 10.93 5.08
CA LYS A 275 -19.01 10.60 5.42
C LYS A 275 -18.83 10.33 6.92
N ARG A 276 -17.73 9.64 7.28
CA ARG A 276 -17.37 9.26 8.66
C ARG A 276 -15.97 9.72 9.06
N PRO A 277 -15.71 11.05 9.17
CA PRO A 277 -14.38 11.53 9.53
C PRO A 277 -13.99 11.07 10.93
N VAL A 278 -12.67 11.00 11.17
CA VAL A 278 -12.15 10.85 12.53
C VAL A 278 -12.46 12.13 13.29
N ILE A 279 -13.15 12.03 14.43
CA ILE A 279 -13.48 13.19 15.28
C ILE A 279 -12.61 13.16 16.53
N LEU A 280 -11.87 14.25 16.74
CA LEU A 280 -10.96 14.45 17.85
C LEU A 280 -11.41 15.65 18.70
N PRO A 281 -12.23 15.43 19.74
CA PRO A 281 -12.61 16.47 20.68
C PRO A 281 -11.52 16.67 21.74
N ILE A 282 -11.10 17.92 21.91
CA ILE A 282 -10.09 18.37 22.86
C ILE A 282 -10.78 19.37 23.78
N ILE A 283 -10.80 19.07 25.08
CA ILE A 283 -11.28 19.97 26.13
C ILE A 283 -10.05 20.46 26.87
N ILE A 284 -9.86 21.77 26.92
CA ILE A 284 -8.75 22.43 27.62
C ILE A 284 -9.33 23.08 28.86
N GLU A 285 -8.89 22.63 30.04
CA GLU A 285 -9.25 23.24 31.32
C GLU A 285 -8.17 24.25 31.74
N VAL A 286 -8.60 25.46 32.10
CA VAL A 286 -7.72 26.58 32.53
C VAL A 286 -8.03 26.99 33.96
#